data_AF-A0A8S3J3W2-F1
#
_entry.id   AF-A0A8S3J3W2-F1
#
_cell.length_a   1.000
_cell.length_b   1.000
_cell.length_c   1.000
_cell.angle_alpha   90.00
_cell.angle_beta   90.00
_cell.angle_gamma   90.00
#
_symmetry.space_group_name_H-M   'P 1'
#
loop_
_entity.id
_entity.type
_entity.pdbx_description
1 polymer ?
#
loop_
_entity_poly.entity_id
_entity_poly.type
_entity_poly.pdbx_seq_one_letter_code
_entity_poly.pdbx_strand_id
1 'polypeptide(L)'
;MHYNNLHQMSNRTDSSGMRFYLGNQLRQYDIGYLTLGQDSDATAIAIPPHDDRLVIDSYCPALVTQNIPPTGITVVAAFPHTHLQGRTVWTKIVRNNKAVQYLFNADAYTFNYQFQNRLPQPITLYPGDELATRCIYSTTNKSDVTL
;
A
#
# COMPACT_ATOMS: atom_id res chain seq x y z
N MET A 1 9.95 5.25 -14.08
CA MET A 1 10.80 6.06 -13.20
C MET A 1 10.00 7.26 -12.73
N HIS A 2 10.10 7.65 -11.46
CA HIS A 2 9.45 8.85 -10.93
C HIS A 2 10.53 9.91 -10.63
N TYR A 3 10.53 11.04 -11.35
CA TYR A 3 11.51 12.11 -11.17
C TYR A 3 10.87 13.31 -10.45
N ASN A 4 11.42 13.69 -9.31
CA ASN A 4 11.05 14.93 -8.63
C ASN A 4 12.01 16.06 -9.05
N ASN A 5 11.65 16.82 -10.08
CA ASN A 5 12.50 17.89 -10.67
C ASN A 5 12.20 19.27 -10.08
N LEU A 6 12.41 19.44 -8.77
CA LEU A 6 12.11 20.70 -8.05
C LEU A 6 12.83 21.92 -8.62
N HIS A 7 14.03 21.74 -9.18
CA HIS A 7 14.85 22.82 -9.73
C HIS A 7 14.62 23.08 -11.22
N GLN A 8 13.62 22.43 -11.83
CA GLN A 8 13.27 22.59 -13.25
C GLN A 8 14.48 22.47 -14.18
N MET A 9 15.40 21.55 -13.85
CA MET A 9 16.63 21.37 -14.63
C MET A 9 16.27 20.95 -16.06
N SER A 10 16.88 21.62 -17.02
CA SER A 10 16.81 21.29 -18.44
C SER A 10 18.08 20.58 -18.90
N ASN A 11 18.06 20.02 -20.11
CA ASN A 11 19.22 19.39 -20.76
C ASN A 11 19.88 18.28 -19.93
N ARG A 12 19.07 17.48 -19.22
CA ARG A 12 19.51 16.28 -18.52
C ARG A 12 19.22 15.04 -19.34
N THR A 13 20.20 14.16 -19.46
CA THR A 13 20.03 12.82 -20.01
C THR A 13 20.01 11.83 -18.85
N ASP A 14 19.00 10.96 -18.81
CA ASP A 14 18.89 9.88 -17.83
C ASP A 14 18.90 8.52 -18.57
N SER A 15 19.50 7.53 -17.92
CA SER A 15 19.54 6.14 -18.39
C SER A 15 19.15 5.16 -17.28
N SER A 16 18.33 5.62 -16.33
CA SER A 16 17.85 4.81 -15.23
C SER A 16 16.81 3.80 -15.71
N GLY A 17 16.74 2.66 -15.02
CA GLY A 17 15.78 1.62 -15.37
C GLY A 17 15.78 0.47 -14.38
N MET A 18 15.11 -0.61 -14.78
CA MET A 18 15.05 -1.85 -14.03
C MET A 18 15.71 -2.96 -14.82
N ARG A 19 16.41 -3.86 -14.12
CA ARG A 19 16.95 -5.08 -14.70
C ARG A 19 16.08 -6.26 -14.29
N PHE A 20 15.61 -7.01 -15.27
CA PHE A 20 14.85 -8.24 -15.05
C PHE A 20 15.75 -9.45 -15.28
N TYR A 21 15.63 -10.43 -14.39
CA TYR A 21 16.31 -11.72 -14.51
C TYR A 21 15.26 -12.78 -14.84
N LEU A 22 15.30 -13.31 -16.05
CA LEU A 22 14.29 -14.24 -16.57
C LEU A 22 14.84 -15.67 -16.59
N GLY A 23 13.99 -16.63 -16.21
CA GLY A 23 14.24 -18.06 -16.38
C GLY A 23 13.64 -18.58 -17.68
N ASN A 24 14.16 -19.70 -18.19
CA ASN A 24 13.62 -20.41 -19.35
C ASN A 24 12.58 -21.49 -18.99
N GLN A 25 12.31 -21.69 -17.71
CA GLN A 25 11.34 -22.65 -17.18
C GLN A 25 10.38 -21.95 -16.22
N LEU A 26 9.10 -22.34 -16.27
CA LEU A 26 8.10 -21.84 -15.35
C LEU A 26 8.35 -22.37 -13.94
N ARG A 27 8.11 -21.51 -12.93
CA ARG A 27 8.09 -21.93 -11.52
C ARG A 27 6.73 -22.54 -11.19
N GLN A 28 6.67 -23.25 -10.06
CA GLN A 28 5.45 -23.89 -9.59
C GLN A 28 4.28 -22.91 -9.37
N TYR A 29 4.56 -21.68 -8.97
CA TYR A 29 3.55 -20.68 -8.65
C TYR A 29 3.80 -19.36 -9.38
N ASP A 30 2.73 -18.74 -9.84
CA ASP A 30 2.73 -17.35 -10.30
C ASP A 30 2.68 -16.39 -9.11
N ILE A 31 3.34 -15.25 -9.25
CA ILE A 31 3.30 -14.16 -8.27
C ILE A 31 2.56 -12.97 -8.87
N GLY A 32 1.68 -12.36 -8.09
CA GLY A 32 0.92 -11.18 -8.47
C GLY A 32 0.96 -10.11 -7.40
N TYR A 33 0.38 -8.95 -7.71
CA TYR A 33 0.18 -7.84 -6.77
C TYR A 33 -1.32 -7.61 -6.57
N LEU A 34 -1.71 -7.42 -5.32
CA LEU A 34 -3.01 -6.92 -4.93
C LEU A 34 -2.83 -5.53 -4.33
N THR A 35 -3.35 -4.51 -5.01
CA THR A 35 -3.32 -3.14 -4.49
C THR A 35 -4.51 -2.92 -3.58
N LEU A 36 -4.25 -2.44 -2.36
CA LEU A 36 -5.24 -2.12 -1.34
C LEU A 36 -5.04 -0.67 -0.94
N GLY A 37 -6.12 0.02 -0.62
CA GLY A 37 -6.06 1.42 -0.24
C GLY A 37 -7.24 2.20 -0.81
N GLN A 38 -7.14 3.50 -0.68
CA GLN A 38 -7.99 4.44 -1.38
C GLN A 38 -7.37 4.77 -2.74
N ASP A 39 -8.21 5.08 -3.72
CA ASP A 39 -7.73 5.57 -5.01
C ASP A 39 -6.93 6.87 -4.84
N SER A 40 -6.00 7.11 -5.76
CA SER A 40 -5.16 8.31 -5.81
C SER A 40 -5.79 9.47 -6.61
N ASP A 41 -7.03 9.30 -7.09
CA ASP A 41 -7.78 10.39 -7.72
C ASP A 41 -7.99 11.54 -6.72
N ALA A 42 -7.89 12.78 -7.19
CA ALA A 42 -8.11 14.00 -6.39
C ALA A 42 -9.52 14.08 -5.78
N THR A 43 -10.45 13.23 -6.23
CA THR A 43 -11.79 13.07 -5.66
C THR A 43 -11.88 11.98 -4.60
N ALA A 44 -10.86 11.12 -4.47
CA ALA A 44 -10.90 9.95 -3.61
C ALA A 44 -10.53 10.27 -2.15
N ILE A 45 -9.64 11.26 -1.93
CA ILE A 45 -9.28 11.78 -0.60
C ILE A 45 -9.13 13.30 -0.64
N ALA A 46 -9.65 13.98 0.38
CA ALA A 46 -9.38 15.39 0.63
C ALA A 46 -8.98 15.56 2.09
N ILE A 47 -7.75 16.01 2.31
CA ILE A 47 -7.14 16.12 3.65
C ILE A 47 -7.10 17.61 4.02
N PRO A 48 -7.85 18.08 5.03
CA PRO A 48 -7.86 19.48 5.41
C PRO A 48 -6.48 19.93 5.91
N PRO A 49 -6.13 21.23 5.79
CA PRO A 49 -4.92 21.77 6.40
C PRO A 49 -5.04 21.79 7.93
N HIS A 50 -3.90 21.89 8.61
CA HIS A 50 -3.79 22.04 10.07
C HIS A 50 -4.31 20.87 10.91
N ASP A 51 -4.51 19.70 10.31
CA ASP A 51 -4.91 18.48 11.03
C ASP A 51 -3.65 17.75 11.53
N ASP A 52 -3.61 17.42 12.82
CA ASP A 52 -2.51 16.64 13.40
C ASP A 52 -2.67 15.13 13.17
N ARG A 53 -3.91 14.69 12.92
CA ARG A 53 -4.28 13.28 12.88
C ARG A 53 -5.58 13.06 12.10
N LEU A 54 -5.49 13.08 10.78
CA LEU A 54 -6.58 12.60 9.93
C LEU A 54 -6.45 11.09 9.72
N VAL A 55 -7.50 10.35 10.03
CA VAL A 55 -7.60 8.89 9.81
C VAL A 55 -8.38 8.61 8.53
N ILE A 56 -7.79 7.84 7.62
CA ILE A 56 -8.45 7.32 6.42
C ILE A 56 -8.43 5.79 6.48
N ASP A 57 -9.61 5.19 6.44
CA ASP A 57 -9.80 3.74 6.38
C ASP A 57 -10.35 3.34 5.00
N SER A 58 -9.79 2.28 4.43
CA SER A 58 -10.26 1.66 3.19
C SER A 58 -10.42 0.16 3.40
N TYR A 59 -11.39 -0.44 2.69
CA TYR A 59 -11.77 -1.83 2.88
C TYR A 59 -11.83 -2.56 1.53
N CYS A 60 -11.22 -3.74 1.47
CA CYS A 60 -11.57 -4.76 0.50
C CYS A 60 -12.59 -5.69 1.17
N PRO A 61 -13.88 -5.60 0.82
CA PRO A 61 -14.93 -6.34 1.53
C PRO A 61 -14.88 -7.82 1.17
N ALA A 62 -15.44 -8.65 2.06
CA ALA A 62 -15.51 -10.11 1.89
C ALA A 62 -16.11 -10.50 0.53
N LEU A 63 -17.10 -9.73 0.05
CA LEU A 63 -17.74 -9.97 -1.25
C LEU A 63 -16.75 -9.96 -2.42
N VAL A 64 -15.71 -9.12 -2.35
CA VAL A 64 -14.68 -9.05 -3.41
C VAL A 64 -13.73 -10.24 -3.28
N THR A 65 -13.30 -10.57 -2.06
CA THR A 65 -12.39 -11.69 -1.81
C THR A 65 -13.05 -13.06 -2.00
N GLN A 66 -14.38 -13.15 -2.08
CA GLN A 66 -15.08 -14.39 -2.47
C GLN A 66 -14.57 -14.97 -3.81
N ASN A 67 -14.03 -14.13 -4.69
CA ASN A 67 -13.49 -14.55 -5.98
C ASN A 67 -12.07 -15.15 -5.90
N ILE A 68 -11.45 -15.17 -4.72
CA ILE A 68 -10.18 -15.88 -4.48
C ILE A 68 -10.42 -17.39 -4.66
N PRO A 69 -9.45 -18.18 -5.15
CA PRO A 69 -9.57 -19.63 -5.19
C PRO A 69 -9.96 -20.24 -3.84
N PRO A 70 -10.72 -21.34 -3.79
CA PRO A 70 -11.10 -22.00 -2.54
C PRO A 70 -9.91 -22.39 -1.64
N THR A 71 -8.75 -22.65 -2.23
CA THR A 71 -7.50 -22.96 -1.52
C THR A 71 -6.81 -21.72 -0.92
N GLY A 72 -7.31 -20.52 -1.22
CA GLY A 72 -6.71 -19.25 -0.84
C GLY A 72 -5.54 -18.81 -1.73
N ILE A 73 -5.00 -17.64 -1.43
CA ILE A 73 -3.73 -17.13 -1.97
C ILE A 73 -2.74 -16.89 -0.84
N THR A 74 -1.45 -17.06 -1.13
CA THR A 74 -0.38 -16.86 -0.15
C THR A 74 0.22 -15.47 -0.30
N VAL A 75 0.07 -14.63 0.72
CA VAL A 75 0.71 -13.33 0.82
C VAL A 75 2.12 -13.54 1.40
N VAL A 76 3.13 -13.07 0.67
CA VAL A 76 4.55 -13.24 1.05
C VAL A 76 5.27 -11.92 1.34
N ALA A 77 4.69 -10.80 0.91
CA ALA A 77 5.25 -9.47 1.12
C ALA A 77 4.15 -8.40 1.08
N ALA A 78 4.44 -7.25 1.68
CA ALA A 78 3.62 -6.05 1.62
C ALA A 78 4.47 -4.84 1.21
N PHE A 79 3.85 -3.86 0.54
CA PHE A 79 4.53 -2.66 0.07
C PHE A 79 3.67 -1.42 0.39
N PRO A 80 3.75 -0.90 1.63
CA PRO A 80 2.97 0.26 2.04
C PRO A 80 3.42 1.51 1.30
N HIS A 81 2.48 2.38 0.98
CA HIS A 81 2.77 3.64 0.29
C HIS A 81 1.81 4.73 0.75
N THR A 82 2.37 5.89 1.05
CA THR A 82 1.66 7.18 1.14
C THR A 82 2.59 8.25 0.59
N HIS A 83 2.08 9.47 0.37
CA HIS A 83 2.91 10.66 0.16
C HIS A 83 3.41 11.29 1.48
N LEU A 84 3.97 12.50 1.41
CA LEU A 84 4.73 13.18 2.47
C LEU A 84 3.96 13.40 3.79
N GLN A 85 2.63 13.39 3.78
CA GLN A 85 1.82 13.65 4.98
C GLN A 85 1.48 12.38 5.77
N GLY A 86 1.74 11.18 5.23
CA GLY A 86 1.49 9.93 5.95
C GLY A 86 2.42 9.73 7.14
N ARG A 87 1.87 9.21 8.24
CA ARG A 87 2.54 8.98 9.53
C ARG A 87 2.37 7.56 10.05
N THR A 88 1.25 6.92 9.72
CA THR A 88 0.96 5.54 10.10
C THR A 88 0.33 4.83 8.93
N VAL A 89 0.72 3.58 8.67
CA VAL A 89 0.09 2.70 7.70
C VAL A 89 -0.01 1.30 8.26
N TRP A 90 -1.20 0.71 8.20
CA TRP A 90 -1.35 -0.72 8.47
C TRP A 90 -2.42 -1.33 7.58
N THR A 91 -2.28 -2.62 7.34
CA THR A 91 -3.30 -3.46 6.70
C THR A 91 -3.47 -4.72 7.53
N LYS A 92 -4.72 -5.07 7.84
CA LYS A 92 -5.06 -6.29 8.58
C LYS A 92 -6.11 -7.12 7.86
N ILE A 93 -6.04 -8.43 8.09
CA ILE A 93 -7.06 -9.40 7.70
C ILE A 93 -8.12 -9.44 8.80
N VAL A 94 -9.38 -9.32 8.41
CA VAL A 94 -10.54 -9.54 9.26
C VAL A 94 -11.27 -10.78 8.76
N ARG A 95 -11.39 -11.80 9.61
CA ARG A 95 -12.05 -13.07 9.31
C ARG A 95 -13.12 -13.32 10.35
N ASN A 96 -14.36 -13.61 9.90
CA ASN A 96 -15.50 -13.80 10.80
C ASN A 96 -15.65 -12.66 11.82
N ASN A 97 -15.54 -11.41 11.36
CA ASN A 97 -15.61 -10.18 12.16
C ASN A 97 -14.53 -10.02 13.24
N LYS A 98 -13.42 -10.77 13.15
CA LYS A 98 -12.27 -10.64 14.06
C LYS A 98 -11.01 -10.30 13.29
N ALA A 99 -10.25 -9.32 13.79
CA ALA A 99 -8.91 -9.06 13.28
C ALA A 99 -8.02 -10.26 13.62
N VAL A 100 -7.46 -10.90 12.60
CA VAL A 100 -6.65 -12.11 12.77
C VAL A 100 -5.17 -11.78 12.72
N GLN A 101 -4.75 -10.96 11.76
CA GLN A 101 -3.34 -10.70 11.52
C GLN A 101 -3.12 -9.40 10.73
N TYR A 102 -1.97 -8.76 10.95
CA TYR A 102 -1.48 -7.66 10.11
C TYR A 102 -0.67 -8.21 8.92
N LEU A 103 -1.02 -7.76 7.72
CA LEU A 103 -0.15 -7.89 6.54
C LEU A 103 0.98 -6.86 6.57
N PHE A 104 0.73 -5.71 7.18
CA PHE A 104 1.74 -4.70 7.45
C PHE A 104 1.28 -3.84 8.62
N ASN A 105 2.22 -3.40 9.46
CA ASN A 105 1.94 -2.46 10.54
C ASN A 105 3.16 -1.55 10.78
N ALA A 106 3.03 -0.27 10.46
CA ALA A 106 4.01 0.75 10.82
C ALA A 106 3.31 1.95 11.45
N ASP A 107 3.40 2.03 12.78
CA ASP A 107 2.93 3.17 13.56
C ASP A 107 3.76 4.44 13.30
N ALA A 108 5.06 4.28 13.00
CA ALA A 108 6.00 5.34 12.66
C ALA A 108 6.45 5.25 11.19
N TYR A 109 5.49 5.35 10.26
CA TYR A 109 5.76 5.35 8.83
C TYR A 109 6.42 6.66 8.38
N THR A 110 7.33 6.56 7.40
CA THR A 110 7.93 7.73 6.73
C THR A 110 8.01 7.51 5.22
N PHE A 111 7.67 8.54 4.45
CA PHE A 111 7.77 8.54 2.98
C PHE A 111 9.19 8.21 2.50
N ASN A 112 10.22 8.56 3.26
CA ASN A 112 11.60 8.35 2.82
C ASN A 112 12.06 6.90 2.96
N TYR A 113 11.25 6.01 3.56
CA TYR A 113 11.61 4.62 3.81
C TYR A 113 10.53 3.68 3.28
N GLN A 114 10.58 3.44 1.97
CA GLN A 114 9.64 2.58 1.25
C GLN A 114 10.40 1.48 0.53
N PHE A 115 10.17 0.23 0.94
CA PHE A 115 10.78 -0.96 0.36
C PHE A 115 9.81 -2.13 0.54
N GLN A 116 9.94 -3.15 -0.29
CA GLN A 116 9.14 -4.36 -0.18
C GLN A 116 9.44 -5.06 1.16
N ASN A 117 8.44 -5.13 2.03
CA ASN A 117 8.54 -5.79 3.32
C ASN A 117 8.16 -7.26 3.14
N ARG A 118 9.15 -8.15 3.13
CA ARG A 118 8.88 -9.59 3.14
C ARG A 118 8.33 -10.00 4.49
N LEU A 119 7.24 -10.75 4.48
CA LEU A 119 6.63 -11.26 5.71
C LEU A 119 7.55 -12.32 6.33
N PRO A 120 7.78 -12.30 7.66
CA PRO A 120 8.55 -13.34 8.35
C PRO A 120 7.94 -14.73 8.15
N GLN A 121 6.60 -14.79 8.08
CA GLN A 121 5.83 -15.98 7.78
C GLN A 121 4.79 -15.64 6.71
N PRO A 122 4.68 -16.42 5.62
CA PRO A 122 3.61 -16.25 4.65
C PRO A 122 2.23 -16.38 5.31
N ILE A 123 1.26 -15.62 4.81
CA ILE A 123 -0.09 -15.59 5.35
C ILE A 123 -1.07 -16.00 4.25
N THR A 124 -1.98 -16.94 4.55
CA THR A 124 -3.02 -17.34 3.61
C THR A 124 -4.25 -16.46 3.76
N LEU A 125 -4.62 -15.80 2.66
CA LEU A 125 -5.89 -15.09 2.50
C LEU A 125 -6.90 -16.06 1.88
N TYR A 126 -8.07 -16.20 2.50
CA TYR A 126 -9.13 -17.10 2.05
C TYR A 126 -10.33 -16.33 1.48
N PRO A 127 -11.17 -17.01 0.68
CA PRO A 127 -12.44 -16.43 0.25
C PRO A 127 -13.29 -15.99 1.43
N GLY A 128 -13.87 -14.79 1.34
CA GLY A 128 -14.70 -14.20 2.39
C GLY A 128 -13.92 -13.47 3.50
N ASP A 129 -12.60 -13.40 3.42
CA ASP A 129 -11.81 -12.52 4.28
C ASP A 129 -12.01 -11.05 3.90
N GLU A 130 -12.03 -10.16 4.87
CA GLU A 130 -11.96 -8.72 4.65
C GLU A 130 -10.53 -8.21 4.84
N LEU A 131 -10.14 -7.21 4.06
CA LEU A 131 -8.87 -6.51 4.25
C LEU A 131 -9.16 -5.07 4.63
N ALA A 132 -8.77 -4.68 5.84
CA ALA A 132 -8.88 -3.31 6.30
C ALA A 132 -7.51 -2.65 6.25
N THR A 133 -7.41 -1.50 5.58
CA THR A 133 -6.20 -0.67 5.51
C THR A 133 -6.48 0.68 6.15
N ARG A 134 -5.56 1.16 6.96
CA ARG A 134 -5.60 2.50 7.56
C ARG A 134 -4.34 3.26 7.21
N CYS A 135 -4.56 4.51 6.83
CA CYS A 135 -3.52 5.52 6.75
C CYS A 135 -3.85 6.66 7.71
N ILE A 136 -2.86 7.15 8.45
CA ILE A 136 -2.99 8.35 9.27
C ILE A 136 -2.09 9.43 8.69
N TYR A 137 -2.64 10.62 8.49
CA TYR A 137 -1.96 11.77 7.93
C TYR A 137 -1.87 12.91 8.94
N SER A 138 -0.84 13.73 8.79
CA SER A 138 -0.68 15.00 9.51
C SER A 138 -0.36 16.10 8.51
N THR A 139 -1.17 17.15 8.51
CA THR A 139 -1.12 18.35 7.66
C THR A 139 -0.93 19.61 8.49
N THR A 140 -0.36 19.51 9.70
CA THR A 140 -0.05 20.66 10.57
C THR A 140 0.80 21.72 9.87
N ASN A 141 1.61 21.31 8.89
CA ASN A 141 2.48 22.16 8.09
C ASN A 141 1.89 22.60 6.75
N LYS A 142 0.60 22.34 6.49
CA LYS A 142 -0.11 22.75 5.27
C LYS A 142 -1.06 23.90 5.56
N SER A 143 -1.11 24.86 4.64
CA SER A 143 -2.07 25.97 4.62
C SER A 143 -3.34 25.66 3.83
N ASP A 144 -3.23 24.74 2.87
CA ASP A 144 -4.30 24.40 1.93
C ASP A 144 -4.65 22.92 2.02
N VAL A 145 -5.82 22.57 1.50
CA VAL A 145 -6.26 21.17 1.37
C VAL A 145 -5.21 20.39 0.57
N THR A 146 -4.87 19.21 1.08
CA THR A 146 -4.05 18.23 0.35
C THR A 146 -4.98 17.24 -0.35
N LEU A 147 -4.88 17.19 -1.68
CA LEU A 147 -5.57 16.24 -2.56
C LEU A 147 -4.58 15.16 -3.02
#